data_AF-A0A933XIK8-F1
#
_entry.id   AF-A0A933XIK8-F1
#
_cell.length_a   1.000
_cell.length_b   1.000
_cell.length_c   1.000
_cell.angle_alpha   90.00
_cell.angle_beta   90.00
_cell.angle_gamma   90.00
#
_symmetry.space_group_name_H-M   'P 1'
#
loop_
_entity.id
_entity.type
_entity.pdbx_description
1 polymer ?
#
loop_
_entity_poly.entity_id
_entity_poly.type
_entity_poly.pdbx_seq_one_letter_code
_entity_poly.pdbx_strand_id
1 'polypeptide(L)'
;MRIVAAALVILLLSVSLVWAQKTPMEKAHALYFQGRMEEAIGIMKEEAGGKPDPQTYYFIGYAYYKMKKMDLAKEYFDKAYQLEPFYAPITPKEKK
;
A
#
# COMPACT_ATOMS: atom_id res chain seq x y z
N MET A 1 -13.86 40.88 -17.20
CA MET A 1 -12.44 40.46 -17.18
C MET A 1 -11.98 39.97 -15.80
N ARG A 2 -12.24 40.70 -14.70
CA ARG A 2 -11.86 40.29 -13.33
C ARG A 2 -12.47 38.96 -12.86
N ILE A 3 -13.75 38.71 -13.19
CA ILE A 3 -14.47 37.48 -12.80
C ILE A 3 -13.94 36.25 -13.57
N VAL A 4 -13.62 36.42 -14.86
CA VAL A 4 -13.03 35.35 -15.68
C VAL A 4 -11.62 35.01 -15.19
N ALA A 5 -10.81 36.01 -14.84
CA ALA A 5 -9.50 35.79 -14.24
C ALA A 5 -9.57 35.08 -12.88
N ALA A 6 -10.54 35.44 -12.03
CA ALA A 6 -10.76 34.77 -10.74
C ALA A 6 -11.20 33.31 -10.89
N ALA A 7 -12.11 33.02 -11.84
CA ALA A 7 -12.55 31.65 -12.12
C ALA A 7 -11.39 30.77 -12.63
N LEU A 8 -10.50 31.32 -13.44
CA LEU A 8 -9.34 30.62 -13.99
C LEU A 8 -8.30 30.31 -12.91
N VAL A 9 -8.11 31.21 -11.94
CA VAL A 9 -7.26 30.96 -10.75
C VAL A 9 -7.84 29.86 -9.87
N ILE A 10 -9.15 29.83 -9.63
CA ILE A 10 -9.81 28.79 -8.82
C ILE A 10 -9.69 27.42 -9.50
N LEU A 11 -9.82 27.37 -10.83
CA LEU A 11 -9.63 26.16 -11.63
C LEU A 11 -8.19 25.63 -11.56
N LEU A 12 -7.19 26.52 -11.59
CA LEU A 12 -5.78 26.13 -11.47
C LEU A 12 -5.42 25.64 -10.06
N LEU A 13 -6.05 26.20 -9.03
CA LEU A 13 -5.87 25.75 -7.65
C LEU A 13 -6.50 24.38 -7.40
N SER A 14 -7.69 24.11 -7.93
CA SER A 14 -8.36 22.82 -7.73
C SER A 14 -7.61 21.66 -8.35
N VAL A 15 -6.99 21.85 -9.52
CA VAL A 15 -6.14 20.83 -10.17
C VAL A 15 -4.94 20.50 -9.29
N SER A 16 -4.32 21.48 -8.64
CA SER A 16 -3.15 21.26 -7.79
C SER A 16 -3.46 20.47 -6.52
N LEU A 17 -4.67 20.63 -5.96
CA LEU A 17 -5.14 19.91 -4.77
C LEU A 17 -5.41 18.43 -5.02
N VAL A 18 -5.76 18.03 -6.24
CA VAL A 18 -6.02 16.62 -6.60
C VAL A 18 -4.75 15.77 -6.51
N TRP A 19 -3.57 16.36 -6.73
CA TRP A 19 -2.29 15.66 -6.62
C TRP A 19 -1.73 15.64 -5.19
N ALA A 20 -2.31 16.43 -4.28
CA ALA A 20 -1.96 16.45 -2.87
C ALA A 20 -2.81 15.48 -2.03
N GLN A 21 -3.67 14.67 -2.66
CA GLN A 21 -4.41 13.64 -1.94
C GLN A 21 -3.44 12.56 -1.47
N LYS A 22 -3.10 12.63 -0.19
CA LYS A 22 -2.27 11.65 0.51
C LYS A 22 -2.76 10.24 0.18
N THR A 23 -1.91 9.44 -0.47
CA THR A 23 -2.36 8.14 -0.98
C THR A 23 -2.76 7.22 0.18
N PRO A 24 -3.76 6.35 0.02
CA PRO A 24 -4.12 5.37 1.04
C PRO A 24 -2.91 4.55 1.53
N MET A 25 -1.96 4.27 0.62
CA MET A 25 -0.68 3.61 0.94
C MET A 25 0.23 4.42 1.86
N GLU A 26 0.36 5.74 1.66
CA GLU A 26 1.12 6.59 2.58
C GLU A 26 0.52 6.59 3.99
N LYS A 27 -0.81 6.58 4.09
CA LYS A 27 -1.49 6.45 5.39
C LYS A 27 -1.23 5.07 6.01
N ALA A 28 -1.30 4.00 5.22
CA ALA A 28 -1.02 2.65 5.68
C ALA A 28 0.43 2.49 6.16
N HIS A 29 1.40 3.05 5.43
CA HIS A 29 2.81 3.09 5.86
C HIS A 29 3.00 3.89 7.14
N ALA A 30 2.37 5.06 7.27
CA ALA A 30 2.45 5.84 8.50
C ALA A 30 1.91 5.07 9.71
N LEU A 31 0.78 4.37 9.57
CA LEU A 31 0.22 3.52 10.62
C LEU A 31 1.12 2.33 10.96
N TYR A 32 1.74 1.73 9.94
CA TYR A 32 2.71 0.66 10.09
C TYR A 32 3.91 1.10 10.96
N PHE A 33 4.50 2.26 10.66
CA PHE A 33 5.62 2.81 11.44
C PHE A 33 5.21 3.29 12.85
N GLN A 34 3.94 3.58 13.06
CA GLN A 34 3.37 3.87 14.38
C GLN A 34 3.05 2.61 15.20
N GLY A 35 3.26 1.40 14.65
CA GLY A 35 2.94 0.14 15.31
C GLY A 35 1.45 -0.24 15.26
N ARG A 36 0.62 0.54 14.57
CA ARG A 36 -0.83 0.29 14.37
C ARG A 36 -1.02 -0.66 13.18
N MET A 37 -0.46 -1.86 13.32
CA MET A 37 -0.34 -2.85 12.24
C MET A 37 -1.70 -3.30 11.70
N GLU A 38 -2.69 -3.51 12.57
CA GLU A 38 -4.04 -3.94 12.18
C GLU A 38 -4.74 -2.91 11.30
N GLU A 39 -4.63 -1.63 11.63
CA GLU A 39 -5.23 -0.55 10.85
C GLU A 39 -4.52 -0.36 9.51
N ALA A 40 -3.18 -0.47 9.50
CA ALA A 40 -2.40 -0.47 8.27
C ALA A 40 -2.84 -1.60 7.33
N ILE A 41 -3.00 -2.82 7.87
CA ILE A 41 -3.49 -3.99 7.12
C ILE A 41 -4.90 -3.75 6.59
N GLY A 42 -5.79 -3.13 7.38
CA GLY A 42 -7.16 -2.81 6.95
C GLY A 42 -7.17 -1.96 5.67
N ILE A 43 -6.40 -0.87 5.67
CA ILE A 43 -6.29 0.04 4.51
C ILE A 43 -5.65 -0.69 3.32
N MET A 44 -4.56 -1.44 3.54
CA MET A 44 -3.90 -2.16 2.45
C MET A 44 -4.81 -3.22 1.81
N LYS A 45 -5.69 -3.88 2.59
CA LYS A 45 -6.65 -4.86 2.07
C LYS A 45 -7.77 -4.23 1.25
N GLU A 46 -8.24 -3.05 1.67
CA GLU A 46 -9.23 -2.29 0.91
C GLU A 46 -8.68 -1.92 -0.48
N GLU A 47 -7.44 -1.41 -0.50
CA GLU A 47 -6.73 -1.05 -1.74
C GLU A 47 -6.48 -2.27 -2.64
N ALA A 48 -6.08 -3.40 -2.04
CA ALA A 48 -5.84 -4.65 -2.77
C ALA A 48 -7.11 -5.22 -3.43
N GLY A 49 -8.30 -4.85 -2.96
CA GLY A 49 -9.58 -5.24 -3.58
C GLY A 49 -9.87 -4.52 -4.90
N GLY A 50 -9.32 -3.31 -5.08
CA GLY A 50 -9.51 -2.51 -6.30
C GLY A 50 -8.44 -2.80 -7.36
N LYS A 51 -7.17 -2.74 -6.98
CA LYS A 51 -6.03 -3.05 -7.85
C LYS A 51 -5.05 -3.95 -7.10
N PRO A 52 -5.08 -5.27 -7.35
CA PRO A 52 -4.10 -6.18 -6.78
C PRO A 52 -2.69 -5.77 -7.19
N ASP A 53 -1.88 -5.39 -6.21
CA ASP A 53 -0.51 -4.96 -6.38
C ASP A 53 0.41 -5.88 -5.55
N PRO A 54 1.43 -6.51 -6.15
CA PRO A 54 2.32 -7.43 -5.44
C PRO A 54 2.96 -6.79 -4.20
N GLN A 55 3.37 -5.52 -4.30
CA GLN A 55 4.00 -4.78 -3.21
C GLN A 55 3.04 -4.61 -2.02
N THR A 56 1.76 -4.34 -2.28
CA THR A 56 0.71 -4.26 -1.27
C THR A 56 0.58 -5.58 -0.49
N TYR A 57 0.52 -6.72 -1.19
CA TYR A 57 0.46 -8.03 -0.53
C TYR A 57 1.74 -8.33 0.26
N TYR A 58 2.91 -7.94 -0.25
CA TYR A 58 4.16 -8.06 0.48
C TYR A 58 4.15 -7.29 1.79
N PHE A 59 3.67 -6.04 1.81
CA PHE A 59 3.59 -5.24 3.04
C PHE A 59 2.57 -5.79 4.04
N ILE A 60 1.43 -6.32 3.58
CA ILE A 60 0.48 -7.03 4.46
C ILE A 60 1.15 -8.26 5.09
N GLY A 61 1.85 -9.06 4.29
CA GLY A 61 2.61 -10.22 4.77
C GLY A 61 3.67 -9.81 5.80
N TYR A 62 4.39 -8.73 5.56
CA TYR A 62 5.40 -8.19 6.48
C TYR A 62 4.80 -7.66 7.78
N ALA A 63 3.63 -7.00 7.73
CA ALA A 63 2.91 -6.58 8.92
C ALA A 63 2.48 -7.80 9.76
N TYR A 64 1.91 -8.84 9.15
CA TYR A 64 1.59 -10.08 9.86
C TYR A 64 2.83 -10.78 10.44
N TYR A 65 3.95 -10.76 9.72
CA TYR A 65 5.23 -11.27 10.21
C TYR A 65 5.67 -10.55 11.48
N LYS A 66 5.62 -9.21 11.52
CA LYS A 66 5.93 -8.40 12.71
C LYS A 66 4.99 -8.71 13.89
N MET A 67 3.73 -9.02 13.60
CA MET A 67 2.74 -9.45 14.59
C MET A 67 2.89 -10.91 15.04
N LYS A 68 3.91 -11.64 14.55
CA LYS A 68 4.13 -13.07 14.80
C LYS A 68 3.03 -13.99 14.27
N LYS A 69 2.19 -13.51 13.35
CA LYS A 69 1.13 -14.29 12.70
C LYS A 69 1.67 -14.96 11.43
N MET A 70 2.48 -16.00 11.61
CA MET A 70 3.29 -16.60 10.54
C MET A 70 2.45 -17.20 9.40
N ASP A 71 1.32 -17.84 9.71
CA ASP A 71 0.45 -18.45 8.69
C ASP A 71 -0.12 -17.41 7.73
N LEU A 72 -0.62 -16.30 8.29
CA LEU A 72 -1.11 -15.17 7.51
C LEU A 72 0.02 -14.49 6.75
N ALA A 73 1.18 -14.30 7.38
CA ALA A 73 2.33 -13.71 6.70
C ALA A 73 2.68 -14.51 5.43
N LYS A 74 2.76 -15.84 5.55
CA LYS A 74 3.01 -16.74 4.43
C LYS A 74 1.94 -16.61 3.34
N GLU A 75 0.66 -16.61 3.71
CA GLU A 75 -0.44 -16.48 2.74
C GLU A 75 -0.29 -15.21 1.88
N TYR A 76 0.01 -14.07 2.49
CA TYR A 76 0.14 -12.81 1.77
C TYR A 76 1.46 -12.70 0.98
N PHE A 77 2.55 -13.30 1.45
CA PHE A 77 3.77 -13.42 0.65
C PHE A 77 3.56 -14.31 -0.57
N ASP A 78 2.83 -15.43 -0.43
CA ASP A 78 2.50 -16.30 -1.55
C ASP A 78 1.63 -15.57 -2.59
N LYS A 79 0.68 -14.74 -2.16
CA LYS A 79 -0.11 -13.87 -3.07
C LYS A 79 0.76 -12.86 -3.80
N ALA A 80 1.71 -12.22 -3.12
CA ALA A 80 2.65 -11.30 -3.77
C ALA A 80 3.49 -12.03 -4.82
N TYR A 81 4.00 -13.20 -4.48
CA TYR A 81 4.79 -14.06 -5.37
C TYR A 81 3.99 -14.54 -6.60
N GLN A 82 2.72 -14.89 -6.42
CA GLN A 82 1.84 -15.30 -7.52
C GLN A 82 1.63 -14.18 -8.56
N LEU A 83 1.64 -12.92 -8.13
CA LEU A 83 1.55 -11.78 -9.04
C LEU A 83 2.90 -11.44 -9.68
N GLU A 84 3.96 -11.37 -8.89
CA GLU A 84 5.31 -11.13 -9.38
C GLU A 84 6.33 -12.05 -8.66
N PRO A 85 6.98 -12.97 -9.39
CA PRO A 85 7.96 -13.89 -8.82
C PRO A 85 9.16 -13.22 -8.13
N PHE A 86 9.40 -11.93 -8.40
CA PHE A 86 10.41 -11.11 -7.71
C PHE A 86 10.19 -11.05 -6.19
N TYR A 87 8.94 -11.12 -5.72
CA TYR A 87 8.59 -11.12 -4.31
C TYR A 87 8.76 -12.49 -3.63
N ALA A 88 9.48 -13.42 -4.26
CA ALA A 88 9.76 -14.73 -3.68
C ALA A 88 10.36 -14.57 -2.27
N PRO A 89 9.82 -15.28 -1.26
CA PRO A 89 10.48 -15.37 0.03
C PRO A 89 11.88 -15.96 -0.17
N ILE A 90 12.88 -15.46 0.58
CA ILE A 90 14.24 -15.97 0.54
C ILE A 90 14.22 -17.40 1.10
N THR A 91 14.00 -18.39 0.23
CA THR A 91 14.15 -19.80 0.59
C THR A 91 15.64 -20.09 0.68
N PRO A 92 16.16 -20.63 1.80
CA PRO A 92 17.49 -21.22 1.81
C PRO A 92 17.50 -22.28 0.70
N LYS A 93 18.31 -22.07 -0.35
CA LYS A 93 18.50 -23.12 -1.36
C LYS A 93 18.93 -24.37 -0.61
N GLU A 94 18.16 -25.45 -0.74
CA GLU A 94 18.51 -26.74 -0.16
C GLU A 94 19.97 -27.01 -0.52
N LYS A 95 20.81 -27.15 0.51
CA LYS A 95 22.20 -27.56 0.33
C LYS A 95 22.13 -28.98 -0.23
N LYS A 96 22.37 -29.12 -1.54
CA LYS A 96 22.69 -30.42 -2.13
C LYS A 96 23.99 -30.95 -1.54
#